data_AF-A0A3N5LYY8-F1
#
_entry.id   AF-A0A3N5LYY8-F1
#
_cell.length_a   1.000
_cell.length_b   1.000
_cell.length_c   1.000
_cell.angle_alpha   90.00
_cell.angle_beta   90.00
_cell.angle_gamma   90.00
#
_symmetry.space_group_name_H-M   'P 1'
#
loop_
_entity.id
_entity.type
_entity.pdbx_description
1 polymer ?
#
loop_
_entity_poly.entity_id
_entity_poly.type
_entity_poly.pdbx_seq_one_letter_code
_entity_poly.pdbx_strand_id
1 'polypeptide(L)'
;MNDTAFQMFSVQEAEDQSVVIDLNEQEANLLISLEPYAHAAAPLLRSAICVRMANGLYSSDPLAYEVVRDRLHGWFLHLFQEERGPCKGRRYGPSGYSRYSCNIPLSYILQVMDLLLKYGEDITMHSSHPEQAWMAFLKRFAQNLSQYEAQEKQHQNMLTEMMLLD
;
A
#
# COMPACT_ATOMS: atom_id res chain seq x y z
N MET A 1 10.78 18.52 53.73
CA MET A 1 9.60 19.11 53.06
C MET A 1 10.11 19.97 51.93
N ASN A 2 10.09 19.42 50.72
CA ASN A 2 10.12 20.15 49.45
C ASN A 2 9.64 19.14 48.41
N ASP A 3 8.37 19.28 48.09
CA ASP A 3 7.62 18.51 47.11
C ASP A 3 8.00 18.90 45.69
N THR A 4 7.87 17.92 44.80
CA THR A 4 7.64 18.07 43.36
C THR A 4 8.75 18.73 42.53
N ALA A 5 9.86 18.01 42.37
CA ALA A 5 10.70 18.06 41.16
C ALA A 5 10.34 16.91 40.19
N PHE A 6 9.04 16.66 40.02
CA PHE A 6 8.48 15.57 39.21
C PHE A 6 7.78 16.15 37.98
N GLN A 7 8.50 16.85 37.10
CA GLN A 7 7.94 17.33 35.82
C GLN A 7 9.04 17.83 34.86
N MET A 8 10.04 17.01 34.54
CA MET A 8 10.96 17.29 33.42
C MET A 8 11.40 16.06 32.62
N PHE A 9 10.65 14.96 32.70
CA PHE A 9 10.84 13.80 31.82
C PHE A 9 9.51 13.42 31.17
N SER A 10 9.04 14.23 30.22
CA SER A 10 7.93 13.86 29.34
C SER A 10 7.80 14.82 28.16
N VAL A 11 8.86 14.98 27.35
CA VAL A 11 8.73 15.31 25.91
C VAL A 11 10.02 14.88 25.21
N GLN A 12 10.28 13.58 25.14
CA GLN A 12 11.30 13.02 24.22
C GLN A 12 10.78 11.81 23.44
N GLU A 13 9.46 11.62 23.40
CA GLU A 13 8.80 10.64 22.56
C GLU A 13 8.09 11.38 21.41
N ALA A 14 8.78 11.55 20.28
CA ALA A 14 8.18 11.76 18.94
C ALA A 14 9.23 11.91 17.81
N GLU A 15 10.52 11.69 18.04
CA GLU A 15 11.46 11.44 16.93
C GLU A 15 11.61 9.94 16.74
N ASP A 16 10.57 9.26 16.23
CA ASP A 16 10.66 7.84 15.94
C ASP A 16 10.17 7.54 14.52
N GLN A 17 11.15 7.20 13.67
CA GLN A 17 11.06 6.41 12.44
C GLN A 17 10.27 6.97 11.25
N SER A 18 10.69 8.13 10.72
CA SER A 18 10.71 8.31 9.27
C SER A 18 12.12 8.01 8.77
N VAL A 19 12.50 6.73 8.71
CA VAL A 19 13.50 6.34 7.71
C VAL A 19 12.83 6.69 6.38
N VAL A 20 13.20 7.84 5.81
CA VAL A 20 12.69 8.26 4.51
C VAL A 20 13.23 7.25 3.52
N ILE A 21 12.41 6.24 3.24
CA ILE A 21 12.64 5.26 2.20
C ILE A 21 12.44 6.03 0.89
N ASP A 22 13.47 6.74 0.44
CA ASP A 22 13.41 7.47 -0.82
C ASP A 22 13.67 6.53 -1.99
N LEU A 23 12.69 6.50 -2.89
CA LEU A 23 12.82 5.90 -4.21
C LEU A 23 13.44 6.95 -5.13
N ASN A 24 14.64 6.68 -5.63
CA ASN A 24 15.28 7.61 -6.57
C ASN A 24 14.71 7.45 -8.00
N GLU A 25 15.04 8.38 -8.89
CA GLU A 25 14.53 8.39 -10.26
C GLU A 25 14.93 7.13 -11.06
N GLN A 26 16.14 6.60 -10.84
CA GLN A 26 16.61 5.39 -11.52
C GLN A 26 15.81 4.16 -11.07
N GLU A 27 15.57 4.04 -9.76
CA GLU A 27 14.75 2.99 -9.16
C GLU A 27 13.30 3.07 -9.65
N ALA A 28 12.72 4.27 -9.72
CA ALA A 28 11.39 4.47 -10.29
C ALA A 28 11.33 4.04 -11.76
N ASN A 29 12.31 4.43 -12.57
CA ASN A 29 12.38 4.05 -13.98
C ASN A 29 12.55 2.54 -14.17
N LEU A 30 13.30 1.86 -13.29
CA LEU A 30 13.40 0.40 -13.29
C LEU A 30 12.02 -0.24 -13.07
N LEU A 31 11.25 0.24 -12.08
CA LEU A 31 9.91 -0.30 -11.83
C LEU A 31 8.93 -0.02 -12.99
N ILE A 32 8.99 1.17 -13.58
CA ILE A 32 8.15 1.53 -14.73
C ILE A 32 8.43 0.61 -15.92
N SER A 33 9.70 0.27 -16.15
CA SER A 33 10.09 -0.65 -17.24
C SER A 33 9.51 -2.06 -17.07
N LEU A 34 9.11 -2.42 -15.84
CA LEU A 34 8.54 -3.72 -15.48
C LEU A 34 7.01 -3.76 -15.55
N GLU A 35 6.34 -2.64 -15.83
CA GLU A 35 4.88 -2.57 -15.96
C GLU A 35 4.29 -3.69 -16.87
N PRO A 36 4.86 -4.03 -18.04
CA PRO A 36 4.31 -5.10 -18.90
C PRO A 36 4.29 -6.46 -18.21
N TYR A 37 5.31 -6.78 -17.42
CA TYR A 37 5.38 -8.03 -16.65
C TYR A 37 4.40 -8.01 -15.49
N ALA A 38 4.20 -6.86 -14.85
CA ALA A 38 3.20 -6.68 -13.81
C ALA A 38 1.78 -6.92 -14.36
N HIS A 39 1.43 -6.36 -15.54
CA HIS A 39 0.14 -6.64 -16.20
C HIS A 39 -0.05 -8.10 -16.58
N ALA A 40 1.03 -8.79 -17.00
CA ALA A 40 0.97 -10.21 -17.32
C ALA A 40 0.75 -11.09 -16.06
N ALA A 41 1.35 -10.72 -14.94
CA ALA A 41 1.24 -11.45 -13.67
C ALA A 41 -0.05 -11.14 -12.88
N ALA A 42 -0.62 -9.96 -13.10
CA ALA A 42 -1.78 -9.42 -12.38
C ALA A 42 -3.00 -10.37 -12.33
N PRO A 43 -3.43 -11.03 -13.44
CA PRO A 43 -4.54 -11.97 -13.40
C PRO A 43 -4.30 -13.18 -12.50
N LEU A 44 -3.06 -13.66 -12.43
CA LEU A 44 -2.66 -14.79 -11.57
C LEU A 44 -2.65 -14.36 -10.11
N LEU A 45 -2.09 -13.20 -9.80
CA LEU A 45 -2.14 -12.61 -8.47
C LEU A 45 -3.59 -12.41 -8.01
N ARG A 46 -4.45 -11.87 -8.88
CA ARG A 46 -5.88 -11.67 -8.61
C ARG A 46 -6.58 -12.98 -8.25
N SER A 47 -6.27 -14.07 -8.97
CA SER A 47 -6.79 -15.40 -8.67
C SER A 47 -6.28 -15.92 -7.33
N ALA A 48 -4.97 -15.77 -7.05
CA ALA A 48 -4.37 -16.19 -5.78
C ALA A 48 -4.95 -15.44 -4.57
N ILE A 49 -5.17 -14.12 -4.69
CA ILE A 49 -5.86 -13.30 -3.69
C ILE A 49 -7.28 -13.81 -3.47
N CYS A 50 -8.02 -14.14 -4.54
CA CYS A 50 -9.38 -14.68 -4.42
C CYS A 50 -9.40 -15.97 -3.60
N VAL A 51 -8.51 -16.92 -3.91
CA VAL A 51 -8.38 -18.18 -3.17
C VAL A 51 -7.99 -17.93 -1.71
N ARG A 52 -7.08 -17.00 -1.45
CA ARG A 52 -6.68 -16.59 -0.09
C ARG A 52 -7.86 -16.08 0.72
N MET A 53 -8.60 -15.13 0.16
CA MET A 53 -9.73 -14.50 0.83
C MET A 53 -10.88 -15.48 1.08
N ALA A 54 -11.14 -16.38 0.12
CA ALA A 54 -12.15 -17.43 0.26
C ALA A 54 -11.80 -18.47 1.33
N ASN A 55 -10.51 -18.75 1.55
CA ASN A 55 -10.04 -19.66 2.58
C ASN A 55 -9.83 -18.97 3.94
N GLY A 56 -9.77 -17.64 3.97
CA GLY A 56 -9.76 -16.84 5.19
C GLY A 56 -11.15 -16.72 5.81
N LEU A 57 -11.22 -16.45 7.13
CA LEU A 57 -12.45 -16.30 7.92
C LEU A 57 -13.31 -15.07 7.56
N TYR A 58 -13.22 -14.55 6.34
CA TYR A 58 -14.16 -13.55 5.90
C TYR A 58 -15.46 -14.26 5.49
N SER A 59 -16.46 -14.15 6.35
CA SER A 59 -17.68 -14.97 6.26
C SER A 59 -18.97 -14.18 6.02
N SER A 60 -18.94 -12.88 5.71
CA SER A 60 -20.19 -12.12 5.72
C SER A 60 -20.62 -11.45 4.41
N ASP A 61 -19.74 -11.15 3.45
CA ASP A 61 -20.17 -10.47 2.21
C ASP A 61 -19.34 -10.83 0.94
N PRO A 62 -19.87 -11.67 0.05
CA PRO A 62 -19.26 -12.00 -1.23
C PRO A 62 -18.97 -10.79 -2.14
N LEU A 63 -19.81 -9.75 -2.09
CA LEU A 63 -19.64 -8.55 -2.93
C LEU A 63 -18.46 -7.69 -2.44
N ALA A 64 -18.21 -7.69 -1.13
CA ALA A 64 -17.05 -7.02 -0.56
C ALA A 64 -15.73 -7.64 -1.05
N TYR A 65 -15.66 -8.96 -1.27
CA TYR A 65 -14.45 -9.62 -1.79
C TYR A 65 -14.11 -9.20 -3.21
N GLU A 66 -15.10 -9.12 -4.08
CA GLU A 66 -14.86 -8.76 -5.47
C GLU A 66 -14.27 -7.36 -5.58
N VAL A 67 -14.82 -6.43 -4.79
CA VAL A 67 -14.36 -5.05 -4.71
C VAL A 67 -12.94 -4.99 -4.13
N VAL A 68 -12.66 -5.67 -3.02
CA VAL A 68 -11.33 -5.68 -2.40
C VAL A 68 -10.29 -6.31 -3.33
N ARG A 69 -10.63 -7.43 -3.98
CA ARG A 69 -9.79 -8.11 -4.98
C ARG A 69 -9.42 -7.15 -6.11
N ASP A 70 -10.40 -6.50 -6.71
CA ASP A 70 -10.16 -5.62 -7.85
C ASP A 70 -9.39 -4.37 -7.44
N ARG A 71 -9.59 -3.87 -6.21
CA ARG A 71 -8.77 -2.81 -5.63
C ARG A 71 -7.32 -3.23 -5.39
N LEU A 72 -7.09 -4.39 -4.78
CA LEU A 72 -5.74 -4.92 -4.53
C LEU A 72 -4.99 -5.17 -5.83
N HIS A 73 -5.68 -5.69 -6.85
CA HIS A 73 -5.13 -5.87 -8.19
C HIS A 73 -4.67 -4.53 -8.79
N GLY A 74 -5.54 -3.52 -8.81
CA GLY A 74 -5.18 -2.21 -9.36
C GLY A 74 -4.09 -1.51 -8.54
N TRP A 75 -4.13 -1.64 -7.22
CA TRP A 75 -3.09 -1.13 -6.32
C TRP A 75 -1.73 -1.79 -6.59
N PHE A 76 -1.69 -3.10 -6.77
CA PHE A 76 -0.44 -3.82 -7.08
C PHE A 76 0.18 -3.33 -8.40
N LEU A 77 -0.64 -3.17 -9.44
CA LEU A 77 -0.17 -2.62 -10.73
C LEU A 77 0.38 -1.19 -10.58
N HIS A 78 -0.20 -0.40 -9.68
CA HIS A 78 0.25 0.97 -9.44
C HIS A 78 1.68 1.05 -8.91
N LEU A 79 2.18 0.01 -8.22
CA LEU A 79 3.56 -0.06 -7.75
C LEU A 79 4.60 -0.03 -8.88
N PHE A 80 4.20 -0.39 -10.11
CA PHE A 80 5.04 -0.42 -11.30
C PHE A 80 4.75 0.73 -12.26
N GLN A 81 3.96 1.72 -11.85
CA GLN A 81 3.58 2.85 -12.69
C GLN A 81 4.29 4.13 -12.25
N GLU A 82 4.42 5.08 -13.18
CA GLU A 82 4.94 6.40 -12.89
C GLU A 82 4.05 7.10 -11.86
N GLU A 83 4.66 7.62 -10.78
CA GLU A 83 3.95 8.43 -9.79
C GLU A 83 3.49 9.74 -10.43
N ARG A 84 2.25 9.76 -10.92
CA ARG A 84 1.63 10.99 -11.43
C ARG A 84 1.07 11.84 -10.29
N GLY A 85 1.91 12.18 -9.32
CA GLY A 85 1.58 13.05 -8.19
C GLY A 85 0.35 12.60 -7.36
N PRO A 86 -0.01 13.35 -6.30
CA PRO A 86 -1.18 13.04 -5.52
C PRO A 86 -2.44 13.27 -6.37
N CYS A 87 -3.12 12.18 -6.74
CA CYS A 87 -4.53 12.19 -7.13
C CYS A 87 -4.96 13.21 -8.22
N LYS A 88 -4.11 13.57 -9.19
CA LYS A 88 -4.55 14.45 -10.31
C LYS A 88 -5.28 13.67 -11.40
N GLY A 89 -6.58 13.53 -11.20
CA GLY A 89 -7.57 14.02 -12.15
C GLY A 89 -7.57 13.62 -13.63
N ARG A 90 -6.96 12.54 -14.15
CA ARG A 90 -7.22 12.10 -15.55
C ARG A 90 -8.40 11.14 -15.73
N ARG A 91 -9.43 11.63 -16.42
CA ARG A 91 -10.62 10.93 -16.90
C ARG A 91 -10.27 9.81 -17.88
N TYR A 92 -10.91 8.66 -17.66
CA TYR A 92 -11.29 7.57 -18.58
C TYR A 92 -10.24 7.03 -19.59
N GLY A 93 -9.79 5.80 -19.33
CA GLY A 93 -9.50 4.81 -20.37
C GLY A 93 -10.63 3.77 -20.45
N PRO A 94 -10.80 3.05 -21.57
CA PRO A 94 -11.95 2.17 -21.82
C PRO A 94 -12.04 0.93 -20.89
N SER A 95 -11.08 0.72 -19.99
CA SER A 95 -11.04 -0.43 -19.08
C SER A 95 -11.84 -0.26 -17.78
N GLY A 96 -12.53 0.87 -17.56
CA GLY A 96 -13.56 0.98 -16.52
C GLY A 96 -13.09 0.92 -15.05
N TYR A 97 -11.79 0.79 -14.77
CA TYR A 97 -11.26 0.83 -13.42
C TYR A 97 -11.23 2.28 -12.92
N SER A 98 -12.20 2.62 -12.06
CA SER A 98 -12.22 3.87 -11.29
C SER A 98 -10.86 4.08 -10.63
N ARG A 99 -10.36 5.32 -10.67
CA ARG A 99 -9.18 5.72 -9.90
C ARG A 99 -9.50 5.41 -8.43
N TYR A 100 -8.93 4.32 -7.94
CA TYR A 100 -9.29 3.75 -6.66
C TYR A 100 -9.17 4.83 -5.60
N SER A 101 -10.29 5.20 -4.98
CA SER A 101 -10.18 5.60 -3.58
C SER A 101 -9.52 4.41 -2.88
N CYS A 102 -8.37 4.67 -2.26
CA CYS A 102 -7.58 3.74 -1.46
C CYS A 102 -8.34 3.28 -0.21
N ASN A 103 -9.60 2.85 -0.35
CA ASN A 103 -10.38 2.25 0.72
C ASN A 103 -10.18 0.74 0.70
N ILE A 104 -8.92 0.29 0.62
CA ILE A 104 -8.57 -1.08 0.99
C ILE A 104 -8.10 -0.96 2.43
N PRO A 105 -8.81 -1.56 3.40
CA PRO A 105 -8.29 -1.57 4.76
C PRO A 105 -6.92 -2.25 4.79
N LEU A 106 -5.97 -1.65 5.50
CA LEU A 106 -4.59 -2.13 5.60
C LEU A 106 -4.53 -3.60 6.01
N SER A 107 -5.47 -4.05 6.85
CA SER A 107 -5.63 -5.44 7.26
C SER A 107 -5.78 -6.43 6.09
N TYR A 108 -6.43 -6.04 4.99
CA TYR A 108 -6.52 -6.88 3.79
C TYR A 108 -5.19 -6.94 3.04
N ILE A 109 -4.46 -5.83 2.94
CA ILE A 109 -3.14 -5.78 2.30
C ILE A 109 -2.16 -6.68 3.06
N LEU A 110 -2.14 -6.58 4.39
CA LEU A 110 -1.27 -7.39 5.26
C LEU A 110 -1.53 -8.90 5.12
N GLN A 111 -2.78 -9.31 4.90
CA GLN A 111 -3.15 -10.72 4.74
C GLN A 111 -2.76 -11.34 3.40
N VAL A 112 -2.52 -10.51 2.38
CA VAL A 112 -2.00 -10.97 1.09
C VAL A 112 -0.56 -10.52 0.85
N MET A 113 0.11 -9.96 1.87
CA MET A 113 1.43 -9.37 1.74
C MET A 113 2.46 -10.36 1.19
N ASP A 114 2.43 -11.61 1.63
CA ASP A 114 3.29 -12.68 1.11
C ASP A 114 3.09 -12.92 -0.39
N LEU A 115 1.85 -12.84 -0.91
CA LEU A 115 1.61 -12.92 -2.35
C LEU A 115 2.15 -11.69 -3.06
N LEU A 116 1.88 -10.50 -2.53
CA LEU A 116 2.32 -9.25 -3.13
C LEU A 116 3.84 -9.20 -3.24
N LEU A 117 4.54 -9.63 -2.18
CA LEU A 117 6.00 -9.73 -2.16
C LEU A 117 6.50 -10.79 -3.14
N LYS A 118 5.92 -12.00 -3.13
CA LYS A 118 6.31 -13.07 -4.05
C LYS A 118 6.16 -12.66 -5.53
N TYR A 119 5.00 -12.12 -5.90
CA TYR A 119 4.77 -11.68 -7.28
C TYR A 119 5.63 -10.47 -7.64
N GLY A 120 5.89 -9.58 -6.68
CA GLY A 120 6.84 -8.49 -6.85
C GLY A 120 8.24 -8.99 -7.16
N GLU A 121 8.72 -9.98 -6.43
CA GLU A 121 10.02 -10.63 -6.64
C GLU A 121 10.08 -11.30 -8.01
N ASP A 122 9.06 -12.10 -8.36
CA ASP A 122 8.98 -12.78 -9.67
C ASP A 122 9.04 -11.76 -10.83
N ILE A 123 8.38 -10.61 -10.70
CA ILE A 123 8.40 -9.54 -11.70
C ILE A 123 9.78 -8.87 -11.78
N THR A 124 10.40 -8.55 -10.65
CA THR A 124 11.69 -7.83 -10.63
C THR A 124 12.83 -8.66 -11.20
N MET A 125 12.71 -9.99 -11.21
CA MET A 125 13.64 -10.90 -11.89
C MET A 125 13.69 -10.71 -13.41
N HIS A 126 12.67 -10.08 -14.02
CA HIS A 126 12.69 -9.73 -15.45
C HIS A 126 13.48 -8.45 -15.78
N SER A 127 13.98 -7.74 -14.76
CA SER A 127 14.83 -6.56 -14.95
C SER A 127 16.22 -6.95 -15.47
N SER A 128 16.87 -6.03 -16.18
CA SER A 128 18.32 -6.11 -16.44
C SER A 128 19.15 -6.00 -15.16
N HIS A 129 18.56 -5.49 -14.08
CA HIS A 129 19.18 -5.36 -12.75
C HIS A 129 18.22 -5.88 -11.66
N PRO A 130 18.10 -7.22 -11.49
CA PRO A 130 17.08 -7.82 -10.60
C PRO A 130 17.15 -7.37 -9.15
N GLU A 131 18.33 -7.33 -8.54
CA GLU A 131 18.51 -6.94 -7.14
C GLU A 131 18.11 -5.48 -6.89
N GLN A 132 18.47 -4.58 -7.82
CA GLN A 132 18.11 -3.16 -7.74
C GLN A 132 16.62 -2.95 -7.95
N ALA A 133 16.01 -3.67 -8.90
CA ALA A 133 14.57 -3.64 -9.13
C ALA A 133 13.80 -4.18 -7.92
N TRP A 134 14.29 -5.23 -7.28
CA TRP A 134 13.71 -5.77 -6.05
C TRP A 134 13.78 -4.77 -4.90
N MET A 135 14.94 -4.14 -4.69
CA MET A 135 15.08 -3.10 -3.68
C MET A 135 14.15 -1.91 -3.97
N ALA A 136 14.09 -1.45 -5.22
CA ALA A 136 13.17 -0.40 -5.66
C ALA A 136 11.71 -0.78 -5.36
N PHE A 137 11.32 -2.01 -5.66
CA PHE A 137 9.98 -2.52 -5.39
C PHE A 137 9.67 -2.49 -3.89
N LEU A 138 10.56 -3.01 -3.05
CA LEU A 138 10.40 -3.00 -1.59
C LEU A 138 10.27 -1.57 -1.05
N LYS A 139 11.07 -0.63 -1.58
CA LYS A 139 10.98 0.78 -1.22
C LYS A 139 9.61 1.36 -1.56
N ARG A 140 9.17 1.19 -2.81
CA ARG A 140 7.87 1.68 -3.28
C ARG A 140 6.70 1.05 -2.52
N PHE A 141 6.80 -0.25 -2.23
CA PHE A 141 5.83 -1.00 -1.44
C PHE A 141 5.72 -0.45 -0.01
N ALA A 142 6.85 -0.24 0.67
CA ALA A 142 6.89 0.33 2.00
C ALA A 142 6.38 1.78 2.05
N GLN A 143 6.74 2.62 1.06
CA GLN A 143 6.20 3.97 0.92
C GLN A 143 4.66 3.96 0.75
N ASN A 144 4.12 3.04 -0.05
CA ASN A 144 2.68 2.93 -0.21
C ASN A 144 2.02 2.49 1.09
N LEU A 145 2.57 1.48 1.78
CA LEU A 145 2.02 1.00 3.06
C LEU A 145 2.01 2.10 4.13
N SER A 146 3.08 2.88 4.26
CA SER A 146 3.14 3.96 5.26
C SER A 146 2.13 5.08 4.96
N GLN A 147 1.85 5.36 3.68
CA GLN A 147 0.79 6.29 3.29
C GLN A 147 -0.60 5.76 3.70
N TYR A 148 -0.86 4.46 3.56
CA TYR A 148 -2.10 3.85 4.01
C TYR A 148 -2.26 3.93 5.53
N GLU A 149 -1.23 3.59 6.28
CA GLU A 149 -1.25 3.67 7.75
C GLU A 149 -1.52 5.10 8.23
N ALA A 150 -0.86 6.10 7.61
CA ALA A 150 -1.09 7.50 7.93
C ALA A 150 -2.52 7.96 7.64
N GLN A 151 -3.11 7.52 6.51
CA GLN A 151 -4.50 7.83 6.15
C GLN A 151 -5.49 7.18 7.11
N GLU A 152 -5.28 5.93 7.52
CA GLU A 152 -6.14 5.25 8.49
C GLU A 152 -6.08 5.92 9.87
N LYS A 153 -4.89 6.29 10.35
CA LYS A 153 -4.72 7.05 11.60
C LYS A 153 -5.43 8.40 11.55
N GLN A 154 -5.30 9.14 10.45
CA GLN A 154 -5.99 10.42 10.27
C GLN A 154 -7.52 10.25 10.31
N HIS A 155 -8.05 9.21 9.66
CA HIS A 155 -9.48 8.92 9.67
C HIS A 155 -9.98 8.56 11.08
N GLN A 156 -9.25 7.72 11.82
CA GLN A 156 -9.60 7.37 13.19
C GLN A 156 -9.60 8.58 14.13
N ASN A 157 -8.61 9.47 14.00
CA ASN A 157 -8.55 10.70 14.79
C ASN A 157 -9.77 11.59 14.52
N MET A 158 -10.12 11.80 13.25
CA MET A 158 -11.30 12.59 12.87
C MET A 158 -12.61 12.01 13.44
N LEU A 159 -12.80 10.68 13.38
CA LEU A 159 -13.97 10.03 13.95
C LEU A 159 -14.02 10.17 15.48
N THR A 160 -12.87 10.06 16.14
CA THR A 160 -12.75 10.22 17.59
C THR A 160 -13.10 11.65 18.01
N GLU A 161 -12.58 12.66 17.29
CA GLU A 161 -12.92 14.06 17.52
C GLU A 161 -14.42 14.33 17.35
N MET A 162 -15.06 13.74 16.33
CA MET A 162 -16.50 13.88 16.12
C MET A 162 -17.33 13.26 17.25
N MET A 163 -16.93 12.09 17.76
CA MET A 163 -17.62 11.43 18.88
C MET A 163 -17.44 12.15 20.23
N LEU A 164 -16.39 12.97 20.37
CA LEU A 164 -16.13 13.77 21.58
C LEU A 164 -16.82 15.14 21.56
N LEU A 165 -17.42 15.53 20.43
CA LEU A 165 -18.15 16.79 20.25
C LEU A 165 -19.68 16.63 20.41
N ASP A 166 -20.17 15.40 20.57
CA ASP A 166 -21.56 15.04 20.94
C ASP A 166 -21.68 14.76 22.45
#